data_AF-A0A0B6Z0Z8-F1
#
_entry.id   AF-A0A0B6Z0Z8-F1
#
_cell.length_a   1.000
_cell.length_b   1.000
_cell.length_c   1.000
_cell.angle_alpha   90.00
_cell.angle_beta   90.00
_cell.angle_gamma   90.00
#
_symmetry.space_group_name_H-M   'P 1'
#
loop_
_entity.id
_entity.type
_entity.pdbx_description
1 polymer ?
#
loop_
_entity_poly.entity_id
_entity_poly.type
_entity_poly.pdbx_seq_one_letter_code
_entity_poly.pdbx_strand_id
1 'polypeptide(L)'
;HELRIPIPMVTIIQSGKSVAGKVICVKEFMIVTGTKIPVDKSVEHIQNIFQHVSRSISAKHGPLAKLVNETGALCPQFETVNQAIDILLEAVSAQGLTIGEDIHLAINGAGHESYDHDKDKYEVVTGLYKSSDEMIDFWVDIIKKYPSIIAVIDPLRFEDIERWLILCEKISESVLVIGDKFFERPGILRLMELPIQTSGIVLHMERMNTVS
;
A
#
# COMPACT_ATOMS: atom_id res chain seq x y z
N HIS A 1 14.81 -9.16 28.02
CA HIS A 1 14.40 -8.65 26.69
C HIS A 1 13.16 -7.80 26.87
N GLU A 2 13.15 -6.60 26.30
CA GLU A 2 11.97 -5.72 26.32
C GLU A 2 10.99 -6.19 25.24
N LEU A 3 9.78 -6.56 25.63
CA LEU A 3 8.71 -6.90 24.70
C LEU A 3 8.14 -5.60 24.10
N ARG A 4 7.88 -5.60 22.80
CA ARG A 4 7.28 -4.46 22.09
C ARG A 4 6.00 -4.91 21.39
N ILE A 5 5.01 -4.02 21.38
CA ILE A 5 3.76 -4.22 20.64
C ILE A 5 3.98 -3.68 19.21
N PRO A 6 3.58 -4.43 18.16
CA PRO A 6 3.69 -3.95 16.79
C PRO A 6 2.76 -2.77 16.52
N ILE A 7 3.17 -1.90 15.59
CA ILE A 7 2.36 -0.79 15.12
C ILE A 7 1.34 -1.33 14.11
N PRO A 8 0.03 -1.04 14.29
CA PRO A 8 -0.98 -1.43 13.32
C PRO A 8 -0.76 -0.76 11.95
N MET A 9 -0.77 -1.59 10.90
CA MET A 9 -0.86 -1.18 9.50
C MET A 9 -2.12 -1.85 8.94
N VAL A 10 -3.14 -1.06 8.61
CA VAL A 10 -4.49 -1.57 8.30
C VAL A 10 -4.97 -1.05 6.96
N THR A 11 -5.38 -1.95 6.07
CA THR A 11 -6.06 -1.62 4.81
C THR A 11 -7.40 -0.96 5.09
N ILE A 12 -7.58 0.28 4.63
CA ILE A 12 -8.86 1.00 4.72
C ILE A 12 -9.62 0.90 3.40
N ILE A 13 -8.90 0.99 2.29
CA ILE A 13 -9.44 1.01 0.94
C ILE A 13 -8.74 -0.07 0.14
N GLN A 14 -9.52 -0.92 -0.53
CA GLN A 14 -9.03 -1.81 -1.56
C GLN A 14 -9.43 -1.27 -2.94
N SER A 15 -8.50 -1.34 -3.89
CA SER A 15 -8.68 -1.07 -5.32
C SER A 15 -7.98 -2.14 -6.16
N GLY A 16 -7.55 -1.81 -7.38
CA GLY A 16 -6.88 -2.75 -8.27
C GLY A 16 -7.87 -3.52 -9.14
N LYS A 17 -7.37 -4.51 -9.88
CA LYS A 17 -8.18 -5.26 -10.88
C LYS A 17 -9.42 -5.94 -10.30
N SER A 18 -9.40 -6.27 -9.01
CA SER A 18 -10.49 -6.98 -8.33
C SER A 18 -11.61 -6.07 -7.83
N VAL A 19 -11.48 -4.75 -7.99
CA VAL A 19 -12.46 -3.75 -7.53
C VAL A 19 -12.93 -2.91 -8.71
N ALA A 20 -14.24 -2.60 -8.75
CA ALA A 20 -14.78 -1.71 -9.76
C ALA A 20 -14.17 -0.31 -9.63
N GLY A 21 -13.84 0.32 -10.76
CA GLY A 21 -13.17 1.61 -10.80
C GLY A 21 -12.10 1.63 -11.89
N LYS A 22 -11.32 2.70 -11.96
CA LYS A 22 -10.23 2.82 -12.95
C LYS A 22 -8.85 2.60 -12.36
N VAL A 23 -8.66 2.69 -11.05
CA VAL A 23 -7.33 2.49 -10.43
C VAL A 23 -6.93 1.02 -10.45
N ILE A 24 -5.87 0.69 -11.18
CA ILE A 24 -5.39 -0.69 -11.37
C ILE A 24 -4.08 -0.97 -10.63
N CYS A 25 -3.14 -0.02 -10.61
CA CYS A 25 -1.78 -0.21 -10.06
C CYS A 25 -1.65 -0.20 -8.53
N VAL A 26 -2.73 0.07 -7.81
CA VAL A 26 -2.74 0.02 -6.34
C VAL A 26 -3.82 -0.94 -5.92
N LYS A 27 -3.43 -1.92 -5.10
CA LYS A 27 -4.34 -2.89 -4.52
C LYS A 27 -4.89 -2.40 -3.18
N GLU A 28 -4.04 -1.86 -2.31
CA GLU A 28 -4.45 -1.46 -0.97
C GLU A 28 -3.92 -0.09 -0.61
N PHE A 29 -4.77 0.73 0.00
CA PHE A 29 -4.38 1.94 0.71
C PHE A 29 -4.59 1.73 2.21
N MET A 30 -3.51 1.89 2.95
CA MET A 30 -3.41 1.50 4.35
C MET A 30 -3.09 2.70 5.24
N ILE A 31 -3.54 2.63 6.48
CA ILE A 31 -3.21 3.57 7.55
C ILE A 31 -2.21 2.91 8.48
N VAL A 32 -1.18 3.67 8.87
CA VAL A 32 -0.18 3.28 9.87
C VAL A 32 -0.20 4.32 10.99
N THR A 33 -0.24 3.90 12.24
CA THR A 33 -0.25 4.85 13.37
C THR A 33 1.15 5.25 13.80
N GLY A 34 1.29 6.46 14.36
CA GLY A 34 2.56 6.96 14.86
C GLY A 34 3.13 6.10 15.98
N THR A 35 4.45 5.96 16.05
CA THR A 35 5.15 5.04 16.97
C THR A 35 4.94 5.36 18.46
N LYS A 36 4.47 6.56 18.77
CA LYS A 36 4.22 7.05 20.14
C LYS A 36 2.78 6.82 20.61
N ILE A 37 1.89 6.39 19.71
CA ILE A 37 0.48 6.17 20.02
C ILE A 37 0.31 4.76 20.59
N PRO A 38 -0.29 4.61 21.80
CA PRO A 38 -0.65 3.31 22.34
C PRO A 38 -1.53 2.49 21.39
N VAL A 39 -1.43 1.16 21.42
CA VAL A 39 -2.11 0.29 20.46
C VAL A 39 -3.64 0.38 20.54
N ASP A 40 -4.20 0.54 21.74
CA ASP A 40 -5.63 0.74 21.97
C ASP A 40 -6.13 2.04 21.32
N LYS A 41 -5.35 3.13 21.45
CA LYS A 41 -5.63 4.40 20.76
C LYS A 41 -5.43 4.32 19.26
N SER A 42 -4.44 3.55 18.82
CA SER A 42 -4.22 3.28 17.39
C SER A 42 -5.45 2.64 16.75
N VAL A 43 -6.03 1.61 17.39
CA VAL A 43 -7.24 0.94 16.91
C VAL A 43 -8.44 1.90 16.89
N GLU A 44 -8.62 2.71 17.93
CA GLU A 44 -9.68 3.72 17.99
C GLU A 44 -9.58 4.74 16.84
N HIS A 45 -8.38 5.29 16.58
CA HIS A 45 -8.15 6.23 15.49
C HIS A 45 -8.41 5.60 14.12
N ILE A 46 -7.92 4.38 13.88
CA ILE A 46 -8.15 3.63 12.64
C ILE A 46 -9.65 3.42 12.41
N GLN A 47 -10.39 3.01 13.44
CA GLN A 47 -11.83 2.79 13.35
C GLN A 47 -12.58 4.10 13.01
N ASN A 48 -12.20 5.21 13.64
CA ASN A 48 -12.82 6.51 13.38
C ASN A 48 -12.53 7.01 11.95
N ILE A 49 -11.30 6.84 11.47
CA ILE A 49 -10.90 7.12 10.08
C ILE A 49 -11.73 6.27 9.12
N PHE A 50 -11.81 4.95 9.33
CA PHE A 50 -12.61 4.04 8.51
C PHE A 50 -14.08 4.48 8.42
N GLN A 51 -14.71 4.78 9.56
CA GLN A 51 -16.10 5.24 9.60
C GLN A 51 -16.30 6.59 8.91
N HIS A 52 -15.31 7.49 8.97
CA HIS A 52 -15.35 8.74 8.24
C HIS A 52 -15.30 8.48 6.72
N VAL A 53 -14.31 7.72 6.25
CA VAL A 53 -14.17 7.36 4.83
C VAL A 53 -15.44 6.69 4.30
N SER A 54 -15.99 5.72 5.03
CA SER A 54 -17.24 5.03 4.67
C SER A 54 -18.41 6.01 4.49
N ARG A 55 -18.58 6.97 5.41
CA ARG A 55 -19.61 8.01 5.33
C ARG A 55 -19.38 8.95 4.15
N SER A 56 -18.15 9.41 3.94
CA SER A 56 -17.79 10.33 2.85
C SER A 56 -18.00 9.70 1.48
N ILE A 57 -17.64 8.42 1.32
CA ILE A 57 -17.91 7.66 0.09
C ILE A 57 -19.41 7.49 -0.13
N SER A 58 -20.15 7.10 0.92
CA SER A 58 -21.60 6.90 0.83
C SER A 58 -22.36 8.19 0.52
N ALA A 59 -21.87 9.34 1.00
CA ALA A 59 -22.46 10.64 0.71
C ALA A 59 -22.21 11.07 -0.74
N LYS A 60 -21.02 10.80 -1.28
CA LYS A 60 -20.63 11.18 -2.65
C LYS A 60 -21.22 10.25 -3.73
N HIS A 61 -21.31 8.95 -3.45
CA HIS A 61 -21.62 7.92 -4.46
C HIS A 61 -22.83 7.02 -4.11
N GLY A 62 -23.52 7.32 -3.01
CA GLY A 62 -24.69 6.57 -2.55
C GLY A 62 -24.36 5.38 -1.64
N PRO A 63 -25.38 4.77 -1.01
CA PRO A 63 -25.21 3.77 0.06
C PRO A 63 -24.59 2.45 -0.41
N LEU A 64 -24.56 2.16 -1.71
CA LEU A 64 -23.90 0.98 -2.28
C LEU A 64 -22.39 1.17 -2.42
N ALA A 65 -21.87 2.40 -2.27
CA ALA A 65 -20.44 2.65 -2.42
C ALA A 65 -19.60 2.30 -1.19
N LYS A 66 -20.24 1.98 -0.05
CA LYS A 66 -19.58 1.50 1.18
C LYS A 66 -19.50 -0.03 1.29
N LEU A 67 -19.59 -0.74 0.16
CA LEU A 67 -19.37 -2.18 0.14
C LEU A 67 -17.96 -2.50 0.64
N VAL A 68 -17.86 -3.57 1.43
CA VAL A 68 -16.61 -4.07 1.98
C VAL A 68 -16.29 -5.44 1.39
N ASN A 69 -15.01 -5.77 1.25
CA ASN A 69 -14.55 -7.09 0.85
C ASN A 69 -14.50 -8.06 2.05
N GLU A 70 -13.99 -9.28 1.85
CA GLU A 70 -13.82 -10.28 2.90
C GLU A 70 -12.90 -9.84 4.06
N THR A 71 -12.00 -8.89 3.83
CA THR A 71 -11.09 -8.33 4.85
C THR A 71 -11.69 -7.15 5.62
N GLY A 72 -12.88 -6.68 5.22
CA GLY A 72 -13.54 -5.50 5.79
C GLY A 72 -13.10 -4.16 5.18
N ALA A 73 -12.21 -4.16 4.18
CA ALA A 73 -11.76 -2.96 3.49
C ALA A 73 -12.85 -2.40 2.56
N LEU A 74 -12.97 -1.07 2.50
CA LEU A 74 -13.91 -0.38 1.61
C LEU A 74 -13.46 -0.54 0.16
N CYS A 75 -14.40 -0.77 -0.75
CA CYS A 75 -14.14 -0.94 -2.19
C CYS A 75 -14.80 0.15 -3.05
N PRO A 76 -14.51 1.45 -2.83
CA PRO A 76 -15.03 2.54 -3.65
C PRO A 76 -14.45 2.53 -5.08
N GLN A 77 -15.22 3.13 -5.99
CA GLN A 77 -14.78 3.33 -7.36
C GLN A 77 -14.01 4.65 -7.48
N PHE A 78 -12.70 4.58 -7.69
CA PHE A 78 -11.86 5.74 -7.94
C PHE A 78 -11.41 5.83 -9.39
N GLU A 79 -11.27 7.06 -9.87
CA GLU A 79 -10.77 7.38 -11.20
C GLU A 79 -9.24 7.51 -11.20
N THR A 80 -8.66 7.93 -10.07
CA THR A 80 -7.21 8.17 -9.92
C THR A 80 -6.72 7.73 -8.55
N VAL A 81 -5.42 7.38 -8.46
CA VAL A 81 -4.75 7.04 -7.19
C VAL A 81 -4.82 8.20 -6.19
N ASN A 82 -4.72 9.44 -6.68
CA ASN A 82 -4.82 10.64 -5.86
C ASN A 82 -6.15 10.76 -5.12
N GLN A 83 -7.27 10.45 -5.77
CA GLN A 83 -8.58 10.50 -5.09
C GLN A 83 -8.67 9.57 -3.89
N ALA A 84 -8.06 8.38 -3.98
CA ALA A 84 -8.02 7.40 -2.90
C ALA A 84 -7.13 7.86 -1.73
N ILE A 85 -6.02 8.53 -2.04
CA ILE A 85 -5.14 9.10 -1.01
C ILE A 85 -5.80 10.33 -0.36
N ASP A 86 -6.35 11.24 -1.17
CA ASP A 86 -6.92 12.50 -0.71
C ASP A 86 -8.09 12.28 0.26
N ILE A 87 -8.93 11.26 0.04
CA ILE A 87 -10.03 10.93 0.97
C ILE A 87 -9.53 10.37 2.31
N LEU A 88 -8.39 9.67 2.33
CA LEU A 88 -7.76 9.22 3.58
C LEU A 88 -7.20 10.42 4.35
N LEU A 89 -6.55 11.35 3.64
CA LEU A 89 -6.04 12.59 4.24
C LEU A 89 -7.19 13.45 4.82
N GLU A 90 -8.29 13.57 4.08
CA GLU A 90 -9.53 14.23 4.56
C GLU A 90 -10.03 13.58 5.86
N ALA A 91 -10.09 12.24 5.88
CA ALA A 91 -10.56 11.50 7.05
C ALA A 91 -9.65 11.63 8.28
N VAL A 92 -8.33 11.61 8.09
CA VAL A 92 -7.35 11.85 9.16
C VAL A 92 -7.52 13.26 9.73
N SER A 93 -7.58 14.27 8.85
CA SER A 93 -7.78 15.66 9.27
C SER A 93 -9.10 15.87 10.01
N ALA A 94 -10.18 15.19 9.60
CA ALA A 94 -11.48 15.27 10.26
C ALA A 94 -11.48 14.68 11.69
N GLN A 95 -10.50 13.86 12.06
CA GLN A 95 -10.30 13.38 13.43
C GLN A 95 -9.41 14.31 14.27
N GLY A 96 -8.92 15.41 13.70
CA GLY A 96 -7.97 16.30 14.37
C GLY A 96 -6.57 15.67 14.57
N LEU A 97 -6.23 14.66 13.76
CA LEU A 97 -4.93 13.99 13.78
C LEU A 97 -3.99 14.62 12.76
N THR A 98 -2.70 14.64 13.10
CA THR A 98 -1.65 15.21 12.25
C THR A 98 -1.10 14.13 11.31
N ILE A 99 -1.25 14.34 10.00
CA ILE A 99 -0.66 13.46 9.00
C ILE A 99 0.89 13.59 9.03
N GLY A 100 1.59 12.47 8.99
CA GLY A 100 3.05 12.40 9.12
C GLY A 100 3.57 12.39 10.55
N GLU A 101 2.70 12.51 11.56
CA GLU A 101 3.06 12.40 12.98
C GLU A 101 2.18 11.37 13.71
N ASP A 102 0.87 11.61 13.74
CA ASP A 102 -0.10 10.72 14.39
C ASP A 102 -0.48 9.56 13.47
N ILE A 103 -0.60 9.85 12.18
CA ILE A 103 -1.00 8.90 11.15
C ILE A 103 -0.10 9.05 9.92
N HIS A 104 0.35 7.91 9.40
CA HIS A 104 1.04 7.76 8.13
C HIS A 104 0.23 6.88 7.19
N LEU A 105 0.64 6.83 5.93
CA LEU A 105 0.05 5.98 4.91
C LEU A 105 1.02 4.87 4.50
N ALA A 106 0.47 3.74 4.08
CA ALA A 106 1.19 2.72 3.32
C ALA A 106 0.37 2.30 2.11
N ILE A 107 1.03 1.86 1.05
CA ILE A 107 0.39 1.44 -0.20
C ILE A 107 0.88 0.05 -0.58
N ASN A 108 -0.05 -0.84 -0.93
CA ASN A 108 0.29 -2.09 -1.60
C ASN A 108 -0.01 -1.97 -3.10
N GLY A 109 1.04 -1.95 -3.92
CA GLY A 109 0.94 -1.88 -5.37
C GLY A 109 0.54 -3.21 -5.99
N ALA A 110 0.96 -4.33 -5.38
CA ALA A 110 0.82 -5.67 -5.95
C ALA A 110 1.18 -5.69 -7.45
N GLY A 111 2.36 -5.15 -7.82
CA GLY A 111 2.69 -4.78 -9.21
C GLY A 111 2.48 -5.88 -10.24
N HIS A 112 2.68 -7.14 -9.86
CA HIS A 112 2.37 -8.33 -10.66
C HIS A 112 0.91 -8.41 -11.13
N GLU A 113 -0.07 -7.98 -10.32
CA GLU A 113 -1.49 -7.95 -10.70
C GLU A 113 -1.75 -6.89 -11.76
N SER A 114 -1.06 -5.75 -11.71
CA SER A 114 -1.23 -4.65 -12.67
C SER A 114 -0.45 -4.83 -13.97
N TYR A 115 0.50 -5.77 -14.02
CA TYR A 115 1.27 -6.05 -15.22
C TYR A 115 0.43 -6.73 -16.32
N ASP A 116 0.66 -6.31 -17.56
CA ASP A 116 0.10 -6.89 -18.78
C ASP A 116 1.24 -7.53 -19.57
N HIS A 117 1.24 -8.87 -19.65
CA HIS A 117 2.30 -9.65 -20.28
C HIS A 117 2.30 -9.52 -21.81
N ASP A 118 1.15 -9.24 -22.43
CA ASP A 118 1.06 -9.11 -23.88
C ASP A 118 1.62 -7.76 -24.34
N LYS A 119 1.43 -6.72 -23.51
CA LYS A 119 1.91 -5.36 -23.77
C LYS A 119 3.28 -5.08 -23.20
N ASP A 120 3.78 -5.95 -22.32
CA ASP A 120 5.00 -5.79 -21.55
C ASP A 120 5.02 -4.47 -20.75
N LYS A 121 3.91 -4.16 -20.08
CA LYS A 121 3.67 -2.89 -19.38
C LYS A 121 2.79 -3.05 -18.14
N TYR A 122 2.90 -2.12 -17.21
CA TYR A 122 1.99 -1.94 -16.08
C TYR A 122 0.77 -1.13 -16.50
N GLU A 123 -0.43 -1.58 -16.16
CA GLU A 123 -1.65 -0.78 -16.27
C GLU A 123 -1.83 0.05 -14.99
N VAL A 124 -1.74 1.37 -15.11
CA VAL A 124 -1.83 2.30 -13.95
C VAL A 124 -3.28 2.58 -13.61
N VAL A 125 -4.01 3.02 -14.63
CA VAL A 125 -5.46 3.12 -14.62
C VAL A 125 -5.99 2.44 -15.87
N THR A 126 -7.27 2.06 -15.90
CA THR A 126 -7.87 1.35 -17.03
C THR A 126 -7.54 2.01 -18.38
N GLY A 127 -6.85 1.27 -19.24
CA GLY A 127 -6.42 1.71 -20.57
C GLY A 127 -5.14 2.54 -20.62
N LEU A 128 -4.56 2.94 -19.48
CA LEU A 128 -3.31 3.70 -19.40
C LEU A 128 -2.16 2.79 -18.95
N TYR A 129 -1.21 2.57 -19.85
CA TYR A 129 -0.08 1.68 -19.64
C TYR A 129 1.24 2.43 -19.50
N LYS A 130 2.10 1.93 -18.63
CA LYS A 130 3.47 2.41 -18.39
C LYS A 130 4.46 1.27 -18.54
N SER A 131 5.58 1.52 -19.21
CA SER A 131 6.76 0.67 -19.13
C SER A 131 7.28 0.62 -17.68
N SER A 132 8.16 -0.34 -17.37
CA SER A 132 8.75 -0.44 -16.03
C SER A 132 9.49 0.85 -15.62
N ASP A 133 10.17 1.53 -16.54
CA ASP A 133 10.87 2.79 -16.26
C ASP A 133 9.88 3.93 -15.97
N GLU A 134 8.80 4.03 -16.76
CA GLU A 134 7.73 5.00 -16.49
C GLU A 134 6.98 4.69 -15.18
N MET A 135 6.92 3.42 -14.78
CA MET A 135 6.32 2.98 -13.51
C MET A 135 7.19 3.40 -12.32
N ILE A 136 8.52 3.37 -12.45
CA ILE A 136 9.43 3.93 -11.44
C ILE A 136 9.13 5.41 -11.25
N ASP A 137 9.07 6.19 -12.34
CA ASP A 137 8.81 7.63 -12.25
C ASP A 137 7.43 7.92 -11.66
N PHE A 138 6.42 7.11 -11.98
CA PHE A 138 5.10 7.19 -11.34
C PHE A 138 5.19 7.03 -9.81
N TRP A 139 5.91 6.03 -9.31
CA TRP A 139 6.07 5.83 -7.87
C TRP A 139 6.84 6.96 -7.21
N VAL A 140 7.90 7.45 -7.84
CA VAL A 140 8.67 8.62 -7.36
C VAL A 140 7.76 9.84 -7.22
N ASP A 141 6.93 10.11 -8.23
CA ASP A 141 5.99 11.23 -8.21
C ASP A 141 4.93 11.09 -7.11
N ILE A 142 4.38 9.89 -6.90
CA ILE A 142 3.42 9.62 -5.82
C ILE A 142 4.05 9.86 -4.45
N ILE A 143 5.25 9.31 -4.19
CA ILE A 143 5.94 9.47 -2.91
C ILE A 143 6.33 10.92 -2.65
N LYS A 144 6.83 11.62 -3.68
CA LYS A 144 7.15 13.05 -3.58
C LYS A 144 5.92 13.91 -3.30
N LYS A 145 4.77 13.58 -3.90
CA LYS A 145 3.52 14.31 -3.70
C LYS A 145 2.91 14.06 -2.32
N TYR A 146 3.11 12.87 -1.77
CA TYR A 146 2.53 12.44 -0.49
C TYR A 146 3.60 11.92 0.47
N PRO A 147 4.38 12.82 1.10
CA PRO A 147 5.49 12.44 2.00
C PRO A 147 5.03 11.71 3.27
N SER A 148 3.73 11.68 3.56
CA SER A 148 3.16 10.87 4.63
C SER A 148 3.11 9.37 4.31
N ILE A 149 3.36 8.97 3.06
CA ILE A 149 3.51 7.55 2.71
C ILE A 149 4.88 7.09 3.20
N ILE A 150 4.88 6.14 4.15
CA ILE A 150 6.11 5.61 4.77
C ILE A 150 6.43 4.19 4.34
N ALA A 151 5.52 3.50 3.64
CA ALA A 151 5.78 2.19 3.06
C ALA A 151 5.07 1.99 1.72
N VAL A 152 5.77 1.35 0.78
CA VAL A 152 5.19 0.80 -0.46
C VAL A 152 5.54 -0.68 -0.54
N ILE A 153 4.51 -1.51 -0.70
CA ILE A 153 4.60 -2.97 -0.79
C ILE A 153 4.42 -3.39 -2.24
N ASP A 154 5.33 -4.20 -2.75
CA ASP A 154 5.35 -4.73 -4.13
C ASP A 154 5.03 -3.67 -5.22
N PRO A 155 5.77 -2.55 -5.32
CA PRO A 155 5.55 -1.53 -6.34
C PRO A 155 5.72 -2.04 -7.79
N LEU A 156 6.53 -3.08 -7.98
CA LEU A 156 6.80 -3.71 -9.27
C LEU A 156 6.58 -5.23 -9.14
N ARG A 157 6.57 -5.96 -10.26
CA ARG A 157 6.54 -7.43 -10.24
C ARG A 157 7.92 -8.00 -9.88
N PHE A 158 7.95 -9.25 -9.41
CA PHE A 158 9.18 -9.93 -8.99
C PHE A 158 10.26 -9.99 -10.07
N GLU A 159 9.86 -10.19 -11.32
CA GLU A 159 10.75 -10.36 -12.46
C GLU A 159 11.51 -9.08 -12.83
N ASP A 160 11.06 -7.91 -12.38
CA ASP A 160 11.65 -6.60 -12.71
C ASP A 160 12.78 -6.21 -11.73
N ILE A 161 13.66 -7.15 -11.37
CA ILE A 161 14.69 -6.99 -10.32
C ILE A 161 15.58 -5.75 -10.58
N GLU A 162 16.07 -5.56 -11.80
CA GLU A 162 16.90 -4.40 -12.13
C GLU A 162 16.16 -3.06 -11.89
N ARG A 163 14.86 -3.02 -12.19
CA ARG A 163 14.03 -1.82 -12.05
C ARG A 163 13.64 -1.59 -10.59
N TRP A 164 13.46 -2.68 -9.83
CA TRP A 164 13.32 -2.62 -8.38
C TRP A 164 14.51 -1.93 -7.72
N LEU A 165 15.75 -2.25 -8.13
CA LEU A 165 16.94 -1.62 -7.57
C LEU A 165 17.00 -0.13 -7.86
N ILE A 166 16.73 0.26 -9.10
CA ILE A 166 16.66 1.68 -9.49
C ILE A 166 15.57 2.40 -8.69
N LEU A 167 14.41 1.75 -8.46
CA LEU A 167 13.36 2.33 -7.64
C LEU A 167 13.84 2.55 -6.20
N CYS A 168 14.45 1.53 -5.59
CA CYS A 168 14.99 1.63 -4.23
C CYS A 168 16.05 2.73 -4.10
N GLU A 169 16.99 2.84 -5.05
CA GLU A 169 17.97 3.93 -5.09
C GLU A 169 17.30 5.31 -5.08
N LYS A 170 16.15 5.46 -5.74
CA LYS A 170 15.43 6.72 -5.85
C LYS A 170 14.58 7.09 -4.63
N ILE A 171 14.00 6.10 -3.92
CA ILE A 171 12.97 6.38 -2.90
C ILE A 171 13.26 5.86 -1.50
N SER A 172 14.22 4.95 -1.31
CA SER A 172 14.45 4.28 -0.02
C SER A 172 14.90 5.22 1.11
N GLU A 173 15.34 6.44 0.82
CA GLU A 173 15.61 7.46 1.85
C GLU A 173 14.31 8.04 2.45
N SER A 174 13.21 8.00 1.71
CA SER A 174 11.93 8.61 2.11
C SER A 174 10.89 7.59 2.53
N VAL A 175 10.93 6.38 1.97
CA VAL A 175 9.87 5.37 2.14
C VAL A 175 10.46 3.97 2.26
N LEU A 176 9.85 3.12 3.09
CA LEU A 176 10.17 1.70 3.14
C LEU A 176 9.68 1.03 1.85
N VAL A 177 10.57 0.40 1.10
CA VAL A 177 10.19 -0.48 -0.01
C VAL A 177 10.14 -1.90 0.52
N ILE A 178 8.97 -2.54 0.42
CA ILE A 178 8.68 -3.84 1.04
C ILE A 178 8.33 -4.85 -0.05
N GLY A 179 8.96 -6.03 -0.01
CA GLY A 179 8.60 -7.16 -0.85
C GLY A 179 7.70 -8.16 -0.11
N ASP A 180 6.48 -8.39 -0.58
CA ASP A 180 5.66 -9.55 -0.18
C ASP A 180 5.88 -10.70 -1.16
N LYS A 181 5.50 -10.50 -2.42
CA LYS A 181 5.70 -11.48 -3.50
C LYS A 181 7.16 -11.66 -3.88
N PHE A 182 7.99 -10.64 -3.65
CA PHE A 182 9.43 -10.78 -3.81
C PHE A 182 10.05 -11.79 -2.85
N PHE A 183 9.42 -12.02 -1.68
CA PHE A 183 9.93 -12.89 -0.64
C PHE A 183 8.86 -13.87 -0.15
N GLU A 184 8.24 -14.61 -1.08
CA GLU A 184 7.15 -15.55 -0.74
C GLU A 184 7.53 -16.60 0.31
N ARG A 185 8.84 -16.88 0.51
CA ARG A 185 9.35 -17.74 1.58
C ARG A 185 10.56 -17.11 2.27
N PRO A 186 10.61 -17.03 3.61
CA PRO A 186 11.77 -16.46 4.32
C PRO A 186 13.10 -17.18 4.04
N GLY A 187 13.07 -18.46 3.66
CA GLY A 187 14.25 -19.22 3.24
C GLY A 187 14.94 -18.65 2.00
N ILE A 188 14.21 -17.93 1.14
CA ILE A 188 14.75 -17.23 -0.03
C ILE A 188 15.81 -16.20 0.41
N LEU A 189 15.62 -15.53 1.56
CA LEU A 189 16.60 -14.57 2.09
C LEU A 189 17.97 -15.20 2.41
N ARG A 190 18.01 -16.50 2.68
CA ARG A 190 19.26 -17.25 2.94
C ARG A 190 19.88 -17.85 1.67
N LEU A 191 19.08 -18.06 0.63
CA LEU A 191 19.48 -18.73 -0.60
C LEU A 191 19.86 -17.75 -1.73
N MET A 192 19.38 -16.51 -1.63
CA MET A 192 19.65 -15.47 -2.62
C MET A 192 20.93 -14.72 -2.25
N GLU A 193 22.02 -14.97 -2.99
CA GLU A 193 23.08 -13.97 -3.22
C GLU A 193 22.58 -12.85 -4.16
N LEU A 194 21.30 -12.48 -4.09
CA LEU A 194 20.77 -11.45 -4.96
C LEU A 194 21.12 -10.07 -4.39
N PRO A 195 21.51 -9.11 -5.24
CA PRO A 195 21.71 -7.73 -4.83
C PRO A 195 20.36 -7.03 -4.62
N ILE A 196 19.39 -7.62 -3.91
CA ILE A 196 18.09 -7.00 -3.68
C ILE A 196 18.18 -6.06 -2.47
N GLN A 197 18.08 -4.76 -2.72
CA GLN A 197 17.85 -3.76 -1.69
C GLN A 197 16.35 -3.69 -1.40
N THR A 198 15.93 -4.16 -0.23
CA THR A 198 14.57 -3.97 0.31
C THR A 198 14.68 -3.46 1.74
N SER A 199 13.76 -2.58 2.13
CA SER A 199 13.72 -2.04 3.50
C SER A 199 12.89 -2.93 4.44
N GLY A 200 12.08 -3.84 3.89
CA GLY A 200 11.26 -4.76 4.68
C GLY A 200 10.78 -5.98 3.89
N ILE A 201 10.18 -6.93 4.62
CA ILE A 201 9.56 -8.15 4.08
C ILE A 201 8.20 -8.35 4.75
N VAL A 202 7.29 -9.04 4.07
CA VAL A 202 6.02 -9.49 4.66
C VAL A 202 6.16 -10.94 5.11
N LEU A 203 5.78 -11.21 6.37
CA LEU A 203 5.85 -12.56 6.94
C LEU A 203 4.46 -13.18 6.97
N HIS A 204 4.25 -14.22 6.16
CA HIS A 204 3.06 -15.06 6.20
C HIS A 204 3.39 -16.37 6.90
N MET A 205 2.80 -16.61 8.09
CA MET A 205 2.97 -17.85 8.84
C MET A 205 2.53 -19.09 8.05
N GLU A 206 1.49 -18.96 7.24
CA GLU A 206 0.99 -20.04 6.38
C GLU A 206 1.96 -20.42 5.25
N ARG A 207 2.89 -19.51 4.89
CA ARG A 207 3.95 -19.78 3.90
C ARG A 207 5.22 -20.34 4.56
N MET A 208 5.22 -20.55 5.87
CA MET A 208 6.33 -21.13 6.63
C MET A 208 6.01 -22.57 7.05
N ASN A 209 6.89 -23.50 6.70
CA ASN A 209 6.70 -24.93 7.04
C ASN A 209 7.04 -25.25 8.50
N THR A 210 7.80 -24.40 9.19
CA THR A 210 8.29 -24.62 10.55
C THR A 210 8.44 -23.30 11.30
N VAL A 211 8.14 -23.30 12.60
CA VAL A 211 8.54 -22.25 13.55
C VAL A 211 9.68 -22.84 14.37
N SER A 212 10.92 -22.43 14.07
CA SER A 212 12.15 -22.98 14.64
C SER A 212 12.95 -21.92 15.39
#